data_AF-A0A924CD44-F1
#
_entry.id   AF-A0A924CD44-F1
#
_cell.length_a   1.000
_cell.length_b   1.000
_cell.length_c   1.000
_cell.angle_alpha   90.00
_cell.angle_beta   90.00
_cell.angle_gamma   90.00
#
_symmetry.space_group_name_H-M   'P 1'
#
loop_
_entity.id
_entity.type
_entity.pdbx_description
1 polymer ?
#
loop_
_entity_poly.entity_id
_entity_poly.type
_entity_poly.pdbx_seq_one_letter_code
_entity_poly.pdbx_strand_id
1 'polypeptide(L)'
;MAYNSLEACLLDLEANEQLIRISEEVDPYLEMAAIHLRVHEAAGPALLFENVKGSKFRAASNIFGTLERSKFIFRDTLSMVQRLIALKNDPVKAIKNPIKNFSAGLSALKAFPLKNPFSKPVQFQQIQIQDIPQIKHWPMDGGAFVTLPQVYTEDIEKPGIMNANLGMYRIQLSGNDYELNKEIGLHYQLHRGIGVHQTKANKKGLPLKVSVFAGGPPAHSVAAVMPLPEGISELTFAGVLGGRRFRYTYDDG
;
A
#
# COMPACT_ATOMS: atom_id res chain seq x y z
N MET A 1 -6.65 14.68 9.88
CA MET A 1 -7.71 14.21 8.96
C MET A 1 -7.35 12.82 8.46
N ALA A 2 -8.32 11.90 8.34
CA ALA A 2 -8.07 10.59 7.73
C ALA A 2 -7.94 10.73 6.20
N TYR A 3 -6.80 10.36 5.62
CA TYR A 3 -6.61 10.40 4.18
C TYR A 3 -7.47 9.35 3.47
N ASN A 4 -8.25 9.78 2.48
CA ASN A 4 -9.10 8.91 1.67
C ASN A 4 -8.45 8.44 0.37
N SER A 5 -7.27 8.97 0.04
CA SER A 5 -6.51 8.73 -1.19
C SER A 5 -5.04 9.12 -0.95
N LEU A 6 -4.16 8.72 -1.87
CA LEU A 6 -2.78 9.18 -1.86
C LEU A 6 -2.71 10.68 -2.12
N GLU A 7 -3.55 11.18 -3.03
CA GLU A 7 -3.58 12.60 -3.39
C GLU A 7 -3.86 13.50 -2.19
N ALA A 8 -4.85 13.15 -1.37
CA ALA A 8 -5.14 13.89 -0.15
C ALA A 8 -3.95 13.94 0.81
N CYS A 9 -3.12 12.90 0.83
CA CYS A 9 -1.88 12.90 1.62
C CYS A 9 -0.80 13.79 0.99
N LEU A 10 -0.61 13.74 -0.34
CA LEU A 10 0.40 14.54 -1.03
C LEU A 10 0.11 16.04 -0.88
N LEU A 11 -1.14 16.46 -1.03
CA LEU A 11 -1.56 17.86 -0.87
C LEU A 11 -1.34 18.36 0.57
N ASP A 12 -1.57 17.51 1.57
CA ASP A 12 -1.35 17.89 2.97
C ASP A 12 0.15 17.93 3.32
N LEU A 13 0.96 17.04 2.74
CA LEU A 13 2.41 17.12 2.86
C LEU A 13 2.95 18.40 2.22
N GLU A 14 2.44 18.77 1.04
CA GLU A 14 2.80 20.03 0.35
C GLU A 14 2.41 21.26 1.18
N ALA A 15 1.19 21.31 1.71
CA ALA A 15 0.73 22.40 2.55
C ALA A 15 1.53 22.57 3.86
N ASN A 16 2.31 21.56 4.25
CA ASN A 16 3.17 21.58 5.43
C ASN A 16 4.66 21.52 5.08
N GLU A 17 5.04 21.87 3.84
CA GLU A 17 6.44 21.95 3.38
C GLU A 17 7.21 20.61 3.47
N GLN A 18 6.48 19.50 3.49
CA GLN A 18 7.03 18.14 3.55
C GLN A 18 7.04 17.44 2.18
N LEU A 19 6.66 18.13 1.12
CA LEU A 19 6.68 17.66 -0.26
C LEU A 19 7.23 18.72 -1.19
N ILE A 20 8.07 18.31 -2.14
CA ILE A 20 8.53 19.13 -3.27
C ILE A 20 8.01 18.52 -4.57
N ARG A 21 7.53 19.39 -5.47
CA ARG A 21 7.20 19.04 -6.86
C ARG A 21 8.43 19.20 -7.74
N ILE A 22 8.66 18.23 -8.60
CA ILE A 22 9.68 18.27 -9.65
C ILE A 22 8.92 18.39 -10.97
N SER A 23 8.94 19.59 -11.54
CA SER A 23 8.16 19.97 -12.72
C SER A 23 8.89 19.62 -14.03
N GLU A 24 10.21 19.54 -13.95
CA GLU A 24 11.11 19.13 -15.02
C GLU A 24 10.81 17.68 -15.44
N GLU A 25 10.97 17.39 -16.72
CA GLU A 25 10.90 16.01 -17.20
C GLU A 25 12.10 15.22 -16.64
N VAL A 26 11.80 14.09 -15.98
CA VAL A 26 12.82 13.21 -15.39
C VAL A 26 12.74 11.83 -16.05
N ASP A 27 13.91 11.26 -16.37
CA ASP A 27 14.02 9.93 -16.96
C ASP A 27 13.77 8.83 -15.89
N PRO A 28 12.81 7.91 -16.10
CA PRO A 28 12.60 6.79 -15.18
C PRO A 28 13.77 5.79 -15.19
N TYR A 29 14.66 5.84 -16.18
CA TYR A 29 15.89 5.06 -16.20
C TYR A 29 16.96 5.73 -15.34
N LEU A 30 17.14 5.21 -14.11
CA LEU A 30 18.17 5.59 -13.13
C LEU A 30 18.05 7.00 -12.53
N GLU A 31 17.63 8.01 -13.29
CA GLU A 31 17.62 9.41 -12.86
C GLU A 31 16.63 9.65 -11.70
N MET A 32 15.37 9.23 -11.84
CA MET A 32 14.38 9.31 -10.76
C MET A 32 14.87 8.63 -9.47
N ALA A 33 15.50 7.46 -9.60
CA ALA A 33 16.02 6.70 -8.47
C ALA A 33 17.23 7.40 -7.81
N ALA A 34 18.12 8.00 -8.61
CA ALA A 34 19.26 8.76 -8.11
C ALA A 34 18.82 10.03 -7.37
N ILE A 35 17.81 10.75 -7.89
CA ILE A 35 17.21 11.90 -7.21
C ILE A 35 16.59 11.45 -5.88
N HIS A 36 15.78 10.40 -5.90
CA HIS A 36 15.17 9.84 -4.69
C HIS A 36 16.22 9.47 -3.64
N LEU A 37 17.28 8.77 -4.03
CA LEU A 37 18.34 8.31 -3.12
C LEU A 37 19.01 9.49 -2.42
N ARG A 38 19.43 10.52 -3.17
CA ARG A 38 20.08 11.72 -2.60
C ARG A 38 19.16 12.45 -1.63
N VAL A 39 17.87 12.58 -1.98
CA VAL A 39 16.88 13.22 -1.10
C VAL A 39 16.64 12.37 0.16
N HIS A 40 16.58 11.05 0.03
CA HIS A 40 16.42 10.14 1.17
C HIS A 40 17.62 10.21 2.13
N GLU A 41 18.85 10.15 1.61
CA GLU A 41 20.09 10.25 2.39
C GLU A 41 20.21 11.60 3.12
N ALA A 42 19.71 12.67 2.50
CA ALA A 42 19.63 14.00 3.11
C ALA A 42 18.42 14.17 4.06
N ALA A 43 17.68 13.11 4.38
CA ALA A 43 16.44 13.13 5.17
C ALA A 43 15.39 14.15 4.64
N GLY A 44 15.37 14.36 3.33
CA GLY A 44 14.57 15.37 2.65
C GLY A 44 13.06 15.07 2.55
N PRO A 45 12.32 15.95 1.85
CA PRO A 45 10.88 15.86 1.72
C PRO A 45 10.42 14.69 0.84
N ALA A 46 9.11 14.43 0.83
CA ALA A 46 8.49 13.62 -0.21
C ALA A 46 8.67 14.30 -1.58
N LEU A 47 8.69 13.51 -2.64
CA LEU A 47 8.87 14.01 -4.01
C LEU A 47 7.64 13.67 -4.84
N LEU A 48 7.18 14.63 -5.64
CA LEU A 48 6.20 14.43 -6.69
C LEU A 48 6.83 14.77 -8.03
N PHE A 49 7.13 13.75 -8.84
CA PHE A 49 7.59 13.91 -10.21
C PHE A 49 6.36 14.12 -11.10
N GLU A 50 6.19 15.33 -11.62
CA GLU A 50 5.00 15.70 -12.39
C GLU A 50 5.11 15.26 -13.85
N ASN A 51 6.31 15.26 -14.41
CA ASN A 51 6.58 14.82 -15.77
C ASN A 51 7.62 13.70 -15.79
N VAL A 52 7.15 12.48 -16.06
CA VAL A 52 8.01 11.29 -16.17
C VAL A 52 8.10 10.91 -17.64
N LYS A 53 9.31 10.93 -18.19
CA LYS A 53 9.56 10.65 -19.61
C LYS A 53 8.94 9.30 -20.02
N GLY A 54 8.11 9.33 -21.05
CA GLY A 54 7.44 8.14 -21.60
C GLY A 54 6.27 7.60 -20.77
N SER A 55 5.83 8.30 -19.71
CA SER A 55 4.68 7.92 -18.89
C SER A 55 3.57 8.98 -18.98
N LYS A 56 2.31 8.54 -18.92
CA LYS A 56 1.14 9.44 -18.81
C LYS A 56 0.84 9.84 -17.36
N PHE A 57 1.54 9.22 -16.41
CA PHE A 57 1.28 9.36 -14.99
C PHE A 57 2.49 9.96 -14.26
N ARG A 58 2.19 10.89 -13.37
CA ARG A 58 3.09 11.38 -12.33
C ARG A 58 3.44 10.27 -11.33
N ALA A 59 4.59 10.40 -10.68
CA ALA A 59 5.06 9.45 -9.69
C ALA A 59 5.37 10.15 -8.36
N ALA A 60 4.99 9.54 -7.24
CA ALA A 60 5.34 10.01 -5.92
C ALA A 60 6.39 9.09 -5.29
N SER A 61 7.38 9.66 -4.62
CA SER A 61 8.42 8.90 -3.91
C SER A 61 8.77 9.53 -2.57
N ASN A 62 9.54 8.81 -1.76
CA ASN A 62 10.02 9.28 -0.44
C ASN A 62 8.91 9.67 0.55
N ILE A 63 7.67 9.21 0.33
CA ILE A 63 6.49 9.56 1.15
C ILE A 63 6.72 9.21 2.62
N PHE A 64 7.24 8.01 2.89
CA PHE A 64 7.59 7.53 4.23
C PHE A 64 9.07 7.68 4.56
N GLY A 65 9.79 8.56 3.85
CA GLY A 65 11.24 8.65 3.92
C GLY A 65 11.84 9.10 5.25
N THR A 66 11.05 9.66 6.16
CA THR A 66 11.46 9.96 7.54
C THR A 66 10.43 9.49 8.54
N LEU A 67 10.88 9.19 9.76
CA LEU A 67 9.99 8.80 10.86
C LEU A 67 9.04 9.94 11.24
N GLU A 68 9.53 11.18 11.29
CA GLU A 68 8.72 12.35 11.62
C GLU A 68 7.61 12.60 10.59
N ARG A 69 7.91 12.45 9.29
CA ARG A 69 6.87 12.52 8.25
C ARG A 69 5.86 11.39 8.37
N SER A 70 6.31 10.18 8.71
CA SER A 70 5.39 9.07 8.96
C SER A 70 4.47 9.33 10.17
N LYS A 71 5.01 9.88 11.27
CA LYS A 71 4.21 10.33 12.42
C LYS A 71 3.22 11.43 12.03
N PHE A 72 3.65 12.37 11.19
CA PHE A 72 2.80 13.43 10.66
C PHE A 72 1.63 12.86 9.84
N ILE A 73 1.90 11.93 8.91
CA ILE A 73 0.87 11.27 8.09
C ILE A 73 -0.19 10.59 8.97
N PHE A 74 0.22 9.98 10.09
CA PHE A 74 -0.69 9.26 11.00
C PHE A 74 -1.02 10.02 12.29
N ARG A 75 -0.83 11.35 12.33
CA ARG A 75 -0.90 12.15 13.57
C ARG A 75 -2.21 12.03 14.34
N ASP A 76 -3.33 11.82 13.65
CA ASP A 76 -4.66 11.69 14.27
C ASP A 76 -5.00 10.28 14.74
N THR A 77 -4.25 9.27 14.31
CA THR A 77 -4.58 7.85 14.53
C THR A 77 -3.51 7.09 15.28
N LEU A 78 -2.27 7.58 15.29
CA LEU A 78 -1.12 6.87 15.86
C LEU A 78 -1.29 6.57 17.35
N SER A 79 -1.76 7.55 18.13
CA SER A 79 -2.00 7.38 19.58
C SER A 79 -3.07 6.32 19.86
N MET A 80 -4.10 6.25 19.02
CA MET A 80 -5.18 5.27 19.11
C MET A 80 -4.68 3.86 18.72
N VAL A 81 -3.90 3.73 17.65
CA VAL A 81 -3.30 2.46 17.22
C VAL A 81 -2.36 1.91 18.29
N GLN A 82 -1.47 2.74 18.85
CA GLN A 82 -0.56 2.34 19.94
C GLN A 82 -1.34 1.78 21.13
N ARG A 83 -2.47 2.41 21.46
CA ARG A 83 -3.34 1.97 22.54
C ARG A 83 -4.04 0.64 22.24
N LEU A 84 -4.53 0.44 21.02
CA LEU A 84 -5.17 -0.82 20.63
C LEU A 84 -4.17 -1.99 20.65
N ILE A 85 -2.94 -1.77 20.18
CA ILE A 85 -1.86 -2.76 20.25
C ILE A 85 -1.53 -3.07 21.72
N ALA A 86 -1.40 -2.04 22.56
CA ALA A 86 -1.14 -2.23 23.99
C ALA A 86 -2.25 -3.01 24.71
N LEU A 87 -3.52 -2.82 24.33
CA LEU A 87 -4.66 -3.56 24.87
C LEU A 87 -4.71 -5.02 24.39
N LYS A 88 -4.33 -5.32 23.14
CA LYS A 88 -4.22 -6.71 22.66
C LYS A 88 -3.12 -7.48 23.39
N ASN A 89 -1.99 -6.82 23.65
CA ASN A 89 -0.87 -7.44 24.36
C ASN A 89 -1.11 -7.59 25.86
N ASP A 90 -1.93 -6.74 26.47
CA ASP A 90 -2.27 -6.76 27.90
C ASP A 90 -3.77 -6.45 28.12
N PRO A 91 -4.65 -7.46 28.03
CA PRO A 91 -6.09 -7.28 28.18
C PRO A 91 -6.51 -6.78 29.57
N VAL A 92 -5.66 -6.94 30.60
CA VAL A 92 -5.94 -6.48 31.97
C VAL A 92 -6.00 -4.95 32.04
N LYS A 93 -5.30 -4.23 31.14
CA LYS A 93 -5.40 -2.77 31.01
C LYS A 93 -6.78 -2.29 30.53
N ALA A 94 -7.57 -3.14 29.86
CA ALA A 94 -8.91 -2.78 29.39
C ALA A 94 -9.88 -2.59 30.57
N ILE A 95 -9.69 -3.33 31.67
CA ILE A 95 -10.60 -3.36 32.82
C ILE A 95 -10.43 -2.11 33.72
N LYS A 96 -9.25 -1.48 33.71
CA LYS A 96 -8.92 -0.36 34.61
C LYS A 96 -9.44 1.02 34.17
N ASN A 97 -9.95 1.21 32.95
CA ASN A 97 -10.34 2.55 32.43
C ASN A 97 -11.53 2.53 31.44
N PRO A 98 -12.78 2.34 31.89
CA PRO A 98 -13.95 2.12 31.04
C PRO A 98 -14.36 3.33 30.17
N ILE A 99 -14.31 4.56 30.69
CA ILE A 99 -14.70 5.79 29.94
C ILE A 99 -13.77 6.02 28.73
N LYS A 100 -12.49 5.74 28.93
CA LYS A 100 -11.46 5.83 27.90
C LYS A 100 -11.64 4.76 26.81
N ASN A 101 -12.39 3.68 27.05
CA ASN A 101 -12.62 2.59 26.08
C ASN A 101 -13.82 2.82 25.15
N PHE A 102 -14.69 3.80 25.43
CA PHE A 102 -15.83 4.12 24.58
C PHE A 102 -15.40 4.65 23.19
N SER A 103 -14.36 5.49 23.13
CA SER A 103 -13.75 5.94 21.87
C SER A 103 -13.01 4.83 21.12
N ALA A 104 -12.52 3.80 21.83
CA ALA A 104 -11.98 2.59 21.22
C ALA A 104 -13.09 1.74 20.57
N GLY A 105 -14.29 1.70 21.16
CA GLY A 105 -15.47 1.03 20.60
C GLY A 105 -15.96 1.62 19.27
N LEU A 106 -16.04 2.95 19.15
CA LEU A 106 -16.35 3.60 17.86
C LEU A 106 -15.24 3.40 16.81
N SER A 107 -14.00 3.28 17.25
CA SER A 107 -12.87 2.98 16.36
C SER A 107 -12.85 1.51 15.90
N ALA A 108 -13.42 0.60 16.69
CA ALA A 108 -13.60 -0.81 16.29
C ALA A 108 -14.51 -0.95 15.06
N LEU A 109 -15.50 -0.06 14.89
CA LEU A 109 -16.31 -0.02 13.66
C LEU A 109 -15.49 0.30 12.41
N LYS A 110 -14.37 1.02 12.56
CA LYS A 110 -13.44 1.34 11.46
C LYS A 110 -12.54 0.16 11.09
N ALA A 111 -12.41 -0.79 12.01
CA ALA A 111 -11.64 -2.01 11.81
C ALA A 111 -12.33 -2.95 10.81
N PHE A 112 -13.66 -2.97 10.75
CA PHE A 112 -14.36 -3.84 9.80
C PHE A 112 -14.28 -3.29 8.38
N PRO A 113 -13.78 -4.06 7.39
CA PRO A 113 -13.84 -3.66 5.99
C PRO A 113 -15.29 -3.35 5.55
N LEU A 114 -15.45 -2.45 4.59
CA LEU A 114 -16.73 -2.04 4.05
C LEU A 114 -16.79 -2.35 2.56
N LYS A 115 -17.67 -3.28 2.17
CA LYS A 115 -17.97 -3.52 0.76
C LYS A 115 -18.69 -2.29 0.21
N ASN A 116 -18.17 -1.66 -0.83
CA ASN A 116 -18.76 -0.47 -1.43
C ASN A 116 -19.18 -0.74 -2.89
N PRO A 117 -20.46 -1.06 -3.15
CA PRO A 117 -20.95 -1.27 -4.50
C PRO A 117 -21.36 0.02 -5.22
N PHE A 118 -21.57 1.14 -4.50
CA PHE A 118 -22.23 2.34 -5.03
C PHE A 118 -21.28 3.31 -5.73
N SER A 119 -20.00 3.34 -5.34
CA SER A 119 -18.96 4.06 -6.06
C SER A 119 -17.72 3.20 -6.14
N LYS A 120 -17.38 2.72 -7.35
CA LYS A 120 -16.12 2.00 -7.61
C LYS A 120 -15.02 3.06 -7.81
N PRO A 121 -14.12 3.31 -6.83
CA PRO A 121 -13.12 4.37 -6.94
C PRO A 121 -12.01 4.07 -7.97
N VAL A 122 -12.00 2.87 -8.55
CA VAL A 122 -10.90 2.31 -9.35
C VAL A 122 -11.18 2.24 -10.86
N GLN A 123 -12.40 2.53 -11.31
CA GLN A 123 -12.80 2.40 -12.72
C GLN A 123 -12.72 3.73 -13.49
N PHE A 124 -11.75 4.59 -13.18
CA PHE A 124 -11.58 5.84 -13.92
C PHE A 124 -11.15 5.58 -15.37
N GLN A 125 -10.14 4.73 -15.56
CA GLN A 125 -9.60 4.39 -16.86
C GLN A 125 -8.86 3.05 -16.79
N GLN A 126 -9.01 2.23 -17.83
CA GLN A 126 -8.14 1.08 -18.07
C GLN A 126 -6.92 1.52 -18.86
N ILE A 127 -5.74 1.09 -18.42
CA ILE A 127 -4.45 1.46 -19.00
C ILE A 127 -3.61 0.22 -19.29
N GLN A 128 -2.57 0.42 -20.09
CA GLN A 128 -1.58 -0.61 -20.38
C GLN A 128 -0.40 -0.51 -19.40
N ILE A 129 0.34 -1.62 -19.22
CA ILE A 129 1.52 -1.67 -18.34
C ILE A 129 2.55 -0.62 -18.76
N GLN A 130 2.75 -0.44 -20.07
CA GLN A 130 3.68 0.54 -20.62
C GLN A 130 3.31 2.01 -20.32
N ASP A 131 2.06 2.31 -19.96
CA ASP A 131 1.63 3.69 -19.67
C ASP A 131 2.15 4.17 -18.30
N ILE A 132 2.52 3.23 -17.42
CA ILE A 132 3.00 3.47 -16.05
C ILE A 132 4.50 3.78 -16.07
N PRO A 133 5.03 4.67 -15.18
CA PRO A 133 6.46 4.92 -15.05
C PRO A 133 7.32 3.65 -15.02
N GLN A 134 8.15 3.47 -16.05
CA GLN A 134 9.04 2.31 -16.19
C GLN A 134 10.34 2.51 -15.39
N ILE A 135 10.20 2.66 -14.06
CA ILE A 135 11.32 3.04 -13.17
C ILE A 135 12.32 1.89 -13.02
N LYS A 136 13.54 2.10 -13.51
CA LYS A 136 14.69 1.22 -13.31
C LYS A 136 15.63 1.86 -12.30
N HIS A 137 15.89 1.17 -11.19
CA HIS A 137 16.54 1.77 -10.02
C HIS A 137 18.06 1.68 -10.10
N TRP A 138 18.56 0.55 -10.62
CA TRP A 138 19.98 0.27 -10.78
C TRP A 138 20.31 -0.18 -12.20
N PRO A 139 21.55 0.04 -12.69
CA PRO A 139 21.95 -0.36 -14.04
C PRO A 139 21.72 -1.85 -14.32
N MET A 140 21.95 -2.69 -13.31
CA MET A 140 21.83 -4.15 -13.37
C MET A 140 20.44 -4.70 -13.03
N ASP A 141 19.44 -3.85 -12.76
CA ASP A 141 18.08 -4.35 -12.57
C ASP A 141 17.60 -5.05 -13.85
N GLY A 142 16.93 -6.19 -13.69
CA GLY A 142 16.38 -6.98 -14.80
C GLY A 142 15.29 -6.26 -15.60
N GLY A 143 14.74 -5.16 -15.08
CA GLY A 143 13.77 -4.31 -15.77
C GLY A 143 13.18 -3.24 -14.83
N ALA A 144 12.02 -2.69 -15.19
CA ALA A 144 11.33 -1.69 -14.37
C ALA A 144 10.53 -2.32 -13.22
N PHE A 145 10.40 -1.61 -12.09
CA PHE A 145 9.72 -2.12 -10.89
C PHE A 145 8.74 -1.13 -10.27
N VAL A 146 7.62 -1.66 -9.76
CA VAL A 146 6.82 -1.01 -8.71
C VAL A 146 7.35 -1.46 -7.36
N THR A 147 7.79 -0.51 -6.53
CA THR A 147 8.48 -0.79 -5.25
C THR A 147 7.62 -0.66 -4.01
N LEU A 148 6.47 0.03 -4.11
CA LEU A 148 5.48 0.14 -3.02
C LEU A 148 4.10 -0.49 -3.34
N PRO A 149 4.02 -1.67 -3.99
CA PRO A 149 2.76 -2.30 -4.34
C PRO A 149 2.07 -2.91 -3.11
N GLN A 150 0.74 -2.90 -3.10
CA GLN A 150 -0.06 -3.69 -2.17
C GLN A 150 -0.67 -4.86 -2.95
N VAL A 151 -0.18 -6.06 -2.68
CA VAL A 151 -0.56 -7.28 -3.39
C VAL A 151 -1.56 -8.05 -2.54
N TYR A 152 -2.75 -8.21 -3.08
CA TYR A 152 -3.89 -8.83 -2.45
C TYR A 152 -4.19 -10.19 -3.07
N THR A 153 -4.38 -11.19 -2.20
CA THR A 153 -4.82 -12.54 -2.59
C THR A 153 -5.75 -13.12 -1.55
N GLU A 154 -6.66 -13.98 -1.95
CA GLU A 154 -7.53 -14.73 -1.04
C GLU A 154 -7.20 -16.22 -1.06
N ASP A 155 -7.49 -16.90 0.05
CA ASP A 155 -7.40 -18.35 0.14
C ASP A 155 -8.50 -19.00 -0.72
N ILE A 156 -8.10 -19.86 -1.67
CA ILE A 156 -9.01 -20.59 -2.56
C ILE A 156 -9.91 -21.62 -1.86
N GLU A 157 -9.61 -21.99 -0.61
CA GLU A 157 -10.44 -22.86 0.22
C GLU A 157 -11.38 -22.07 1.13
N LYS A 158 -11.02 -20.84 1.48
CA LYS A 158 -11.76 -19.96 2.38
C LYS A 158 -11.76 -18.53 1.83
N PRO A 159 -12.40 -18.28 0.67
CA PRO A 159 -12.40 -16.96 0.06
C PRO A 159 -13.08 -15.95 0.97
N GLY A 160 -12.79 -14.67 0.72
CA GLY A 160 -13.32 -13.55 1.44
C GLY A 160 -12.26 -12.71 2.14
N ILE A 161 -12.52 -11.40 2.12
CA ILE A 161 -11.62 -10.35 2.59
C ILE A 161 -11.00 -10.57 3.98
N MET A 162 -11.70 -11.24 4.89
CA MET A 162 -11.19 -11.49 6.24
C MET A 162 -10.11 -12.59 6.29
N ASN A 163 -10.03 -13.45 5.27
CA ASN A 163 -9.01 -14.47 5.11
C ASN A 163 -7.98 -14.09 4.03
N ALA A 164 -8.00 -12.83 3.58
CA ALA A 164 -7.10 -12.36 2.56
C ALA A 164 -5.71 -12.03 3.12
N ASN A 165 -4.72 -12.09 2.25
CA ASN A 165 -3.37 -11.58 2.49
C ASN A 165 -3.21 -10.26 1.73
N LEU A 166 -2.81 -9.20 2.41
CA LEU A 166 -2.32 -7.98 1.78
C LEU A 166 -0.83 -7.81 2.10
N GLY A 167 0.04 -8.02 1.11
CA GLY A 167 1.49 -7.97 1.30
C GLY A 167 2.17 -7.03 0.32
N MET A 168 3.39 -6.60 0.66
CA MET A 168 4.23 -5.81 -0.25
C MET A 168 5.27 -6.70 -0.94
N TYR A 169 5.05 -6.98 -2.22
CA TYR A 169 5.93 -7.79 -3.05
C TYR A 169 6.29 -7.03 -4.31
N ARG A 170 7.58 -6.88 -4.62
CA ARG A 170 8.03 -6.12 -5.80
C ARG A 170 7.38 -6.69 -7.07
N ILE A 171 6.88 -5.78 -7.91
CA ILE A 171 6.29 -6.12 -9.20
C ILE A 171 7.25 -5.65 -10.29
N GLN A 172 7.74 -6.59 -11.10
CA GLN A 172 8.56 -6.30 -12.26
C GLN A 172 7.64 -6.07 -13.47
N LEU A 173 7.67 -4.88 -14.05
CA LEU A 173 6.79 -4.48 -15.16
C LEU A 173 7.34 -4.86 -16.53
N SER A 174 8.66 -4.95 -16.66
CA SER A 174 9.34 -5.14 -17.94
C SER A 174 10.67 -5.86 -17.75
N GLY A 175 11.36 -6.13 -18.87
CA GLY A 175 12.53 -6.98 -18.91
C GLY A 175 12.18 -8.46 -18.84
N ASN A 176 13.19 -9.33 -18.73
CA ASN A 176 13.04 -10.77 -18.99
C ASN A 176 12.31 -11.05 -20.33
N ASP A 177 11.77 -12.25 -20.51
CA ASP A 177 11.01 -12.64 -21.71
C ASP A 177 9.50 -12.39 -21.58
N TYR A 178 9.08 -11.36 -20.82
CA TYR A 178 7.67 -11.04 -20.61
C TYR A 178 6.99 -10.49 -21.87
N GLU A 179 5.77 -10.94 -22.15
CA GLU A 179 4.92 -10.29 -23.15
C GLU A 179 4.42 -8.93 -22.63
N LEU A 180 4.94 -7.83 -23.21
CA LEU A 180 4.58 -6.46 -22.81
C LEU A 180 3.06 -6.25 -22.85
N ASN A 181 2.52 -5.65 -21.79
CA ASN A 181 1.09 -5.40 -21.58
C ASN A 181 0.23 -6.66 -21.32
N LYS A 182 0.84 -7.85 -21.19
CA LYS A 182 0.15 -9.08 -20.79
C LYS A 182 0.73 -9.71 -19.53
N GLU A 183 2.04 -9.63 -19.36
CA GLU A 183 2.76 -10.30 -18.29
C GLU A 183 3.53 -9.32 -17.40
N ILE A 184 3.64 -9.68 -16.13
CA ILE A 184 4.45 -8.99 -15.12
C ILE A 184 5.07 -10.03 -14.19
N GLY A 185 6.23 -9.71 -13.62
CA GLY A 185 6.86 -10.52 -12.58
C GLY A 185 6.30 -10.17 -11.20
N LEU A 186 5.88 -11.18 -10.44
CA LEU A 186 5.52 -11.07 -9.02
C LEU A 186 6.40 -12.01 -8.21
N HIS A 187 7.31 -11.45 -7.42
CA HIS A 187 8.24 -12.24 -6.60
C HIS A 187 7.86 -12.22 -5.12
N TYR A 188 7.61 -13.39 -4.54
CA TYR A 188 7.25 -13.57 -3.14
C TYR A 188 7.91 -14.81 -2.52
N GLN A 189 7.99 -14.81 -1.20
CA GLN A 189 8.52 -15.94 -0.42
C GLN A 189 7.43 -16.99 -0.17
N LEU A 190 7.78 -18.27 -0.28
CA LEU A 190 6.84 -19.40 -0.15
C LEU A 190 6.14 -19.48 1.23
N HIS A 191 6.80 -19.02 2.29
CA HIS A 191 6.29 -19.08 3.66
C HIS A 191 5.47 -17.84 4.08
N ARG A 192 5.28 -16.87 3.18
CA ARG A 192 4.41 -15.71 3.42
C ARG A 192 2.97 -16.03 3.01
N GLY A 193 2.01 -15.21 3.43
CA GLY A 193 0.59 -15.51 3.23
C GLY A 193 0.22 -15.83 1.78
N ILE A 194 0.72 -15.05 0.81
CA ILE A 194 0.53 -15.35 -0.62
C ILE A 194 1.09 -16.73 -1.05
N GLY A 195 2.23 -17.17 -0.47
CA GLY A 195 2.83 -18.47 -0.79
C GLY A 195 1.98 -19.65 -0.31
N VAL A 196 1.30 -19.47 0.83
CA VAL A 196 0.30 -20.43 1.33
C VAL A 196 -0.90 -20.48 0.38
N HIS A 197 -1.41 -19.33 -0.07
CA HIS A 197 -2.52 -19.26 -1.02
C HIS A 197 -2.14 -19.92 -2.36
N GLN A 198 -0.95 -19.62 -2.89
CA GLN A 198 -0.44 -20.23 -4.12
C GLN A 198 -0.32 -21.75 -3.98
N THR A 199 0.20 -22.24 -2.85
CA THR A 199 0.35 -23.67 -2.61
C THR A 199 -1.00 -24.39 -2.67
N LYS A 200 -2.04 -23.80 -2.09
CA LYS A 200 -3.41 -24.35 -2.14
C LYS A 200 -4.01 -24.28 -3.55
N ALA A 201 -3.80 -23.17 -4.26
CA ALA A 201 -4.25 -23.02 -5.64
C ALA A 201 -3.61 -24.07 -6.57
N ASN A 202 -2.29 -24.26 -6.46
CA ASN A 202 -1.54 -25.28 -7.20
C ASN A 202 -2.07 -26.70 -6.92
N LYS A 203 -2.35 -27.04 -5.67
CA LYS A 203 -2.93 -28.36 -5.30
C LYS A 203 -4.28 -28.62 -5.96
N LYS A 204 -5.05 -27.57 -6.25
CA LYS A 204 -6.34 -27.65 -6.96
C LYS A 204 -6.20 -27.52 -8.49
N GLY A 205 -4.99 -27.26 -9.01
CA GLY A 205 -4.76 -27.00 -10.42
C GLY A 205 -5.45 -25.72 -10.93
N LEU A 206 -5.69 -24.74 -10.04
CA LEU A 206 -6.37 -23.50 -10.38
C LEU A 206 -5.41 -22.30 -10.28
N PRO A 207 -5.55 -21.28 -11.14
CA PRO A 207 -4.78 -20.04 -11.01
C PRO A 207 -5.15 -19.29 -9.73
N LEU A 208 -4.15 -18.70 -9.08
CA LEU A 208 -4.38 -17.79 -7.96
C LEU A 208 -4.81 -16.41 -8.50
N LYS A 209 -5.97 -15.92 -8.09
CA LYS A 209 -6.39 -14.54 -8.39
C LYS A 209 -5.57 -13.57 -7.55
N VAL A 210 -4.99 -12.55 -8.20
CA VAL A 210 -4.14 -11.53 -7.57
C VAL A 210 -4.63 -10.14 -7.97
N SER A 211 -4.72 -9.23 -7.01
CA SER A 211 -4.91 -7.80 -7.28
C SER A 211 -3.71 -7.02 -6.77
N VAL A 212 -3.16 -6.13 -7.60
CA VAL A 212 -2.03 -5.26 -7.25
C VAL A 212 -2.52 -3.83 -7.22
N PHE A 213 -2.34 -3.16 -6.07
CA PHE A 213 -2.68 -1.75 -5.91
C PHE A 213 -1.40 -0.91 -5.75
N ALA A 214 -1.34 0.22 -6.44
CA ALA A 214 -0.31 1.25 -6.25
C ALA A 214 -0.97 2.55 -5.79
N GLY A 215 -0.46 3.14 -4.70
CA GLY A 215 -1.09 4.31 -4.06
C GLY A 215 -2.32 3.97 -3.22
N GLY A 216 -3.33 4.84 -3.23
CA GLY A 216 -4.45 4.79 -2.29
C GLY A 216 -4.12 5.41 -0.93
N PRO A 217 -5.01 5.29 0.08
CA PRO A 217 -4.74 5.79 1.42
C PRO A 217 -3.38 5.28 1.96
N PRO A 218 -2.50 6.15 2.49
CA PRO A 218 -1.17 5.76 3.00
C PRO A 218 -1.18 4.61 4.02
N ALA A 219 -2.26 4.50 4.80
CA ALA A 219 -2.45 3.42 5.77
C ALA A 219 -2.45 2.03 5.13
N HIS A 220 -2.88 1.90 3.87
CA HIS A 220 -2.90 0.62 3.16
C HIS A 220 -1.48 0.13 2.86
N SER A 221 -0.60 1.01 2.38
CA SER A 221 0.81 0.68 2.13
C SER A 221 1.53 0.26 3.40
N VAL A 222 1.30 0.97 4.51
CA VAL A 222 1.88 0.60 5.81
C VAL A 222 1.32 -0.74 6.28
N ALA A 223 0.02 -0.98 6.17
CA ALA A 223 -0.59 -2.25 6.55
C ALA A 223 -0.02 -3.45 5.79
N ALA A 224 0.33 -3.29 4.51
CA ALA A 224 0.91 -4.33 3.68
C ALA A 224 2.36 -4.73 4.06
N VAL A 225 3.05 -3.93 4.89
CA VAL A 225 4.44 -4.15 5.32
C VAL A 225 4.52 -4.56 6.80
N MET A 226 3.56 -4.14 7.61
CA MET A 226 3.63 -4.33 9.05
C MET A 226 3.58 -5.82 9.45
N PRO A 227 4.50 -6.29 10.31
CA PRO A 227 4.40 -7.63 10.89
C PRO A 227 3.30 -7.63 11.95
N LEU A 228 2.07 -7.94 11.53
CA LEU A 228 0.92 -7.97 12.41
C LEU A 228 0.88 -9.26 13.23
N PRO A 229 0.40 -9.22 14.50
CA PRO A 229 0.21 -10.44 15.26
C PRO A 229 -0.92 -11.29 14.66
N GLU A 230 -0.82 -12.60 14.85
CA GLU A 230 -1.79 -13.56 14.34
C GLU A 230 -3.25 -13.18 14.68
N GLY A 231 -4.15 -13.42 13.72
CA GLY A 231 -5.57 -13.10 13.81
C GLY A 231 -5.94 -11.64 13.56
N ILE A 232 -4.98 -10.74 13.31
CA ILE A 232 -5.27 -9.39 12.78
C ILE A 232 -5.03 -9.37 11.29
N SER A 233 -6.10 -9.16 10.52
CA SER A 233 -5.98 -8.87 9.09
C SER A 233 -5.34 -7.48 8.87
N GLU A 234 -4.47 -7.39 7.87
CA GLU A 234 -3.88 -6.14 7.39
C GLU A 234 -4.95 -5.11 6.99
N LEU A 235 -6.11 -5.58 6.52
CA LEU A 235 -7.20 -4.72 6.06
C LEU A 235 -7.92 -4.08 7.25
N THR A 236 -8.06 -4.84 8.34
CA THR A 236 -8.55 -4.34 9.62
C THR A 236 -7.59 -3.30 10.19
N PHE A 237 -6.30 -3.61 10.17
CA PHE A 237 -5.27 -2.68 10.63
C PHE A 237 -5.22 -1.40 9.79
N ALA A 238 -5.30 -1.52 8.46
CA ALA A 238 -5.39 -0.38 7.54
C ALA A 238 -6.59 0.51 7.88
N GLY A 239 -7.74 -0.09 8.23
CA GLY A 239 -8.94 0.64 8.60
C GLY A 239 -8.80 1.45 9.88
N VAL A 240 -8.13 0.87 10.88
CA VAL A 240 -7.84 1.52 12.17
C VAL A 240 -6.79 2.62 12.00
N LEU A 241 -5.65 2.30 11.37
CA LEU A 241 -4.54 3.23 11.13
C LEU A 241 -4.98 4.39 10.22
N GLY A 242 -5.78 4.12 9.21
CA GLY A 242 -6.35 5.13 8.33
C GLY A 242 -7.49 5.93 8.95
N GLY A 243 -7.97 5.55 10.15
CA GLY A 243 -9.10 6.21 10.79
C GLY A 243 -10.40 6.14 9.97
N ARG A 244 -10.49 5.19 9.03
CA ARG A 244 -11.56 5.01 8.05
C ARG A 244 -11.57 3.56 7.59
N ARG A 245 -12.76 2.95 7.50
CA ARG A 245 -12.94 1.56 7.02
C ARG A 245 -12.24 1.34 5.68
N PHE A 246 -11.48 0.24 5.58
CA PHE A 246 -10.95 -0.24 4.30
C PHE A 246 -12.13 -0.54 3.37
N ARG A 247 -12.17 0.10 2.20
CA ARG A 247 -13.26 -0.07 1.24
C ARG A 247 -12.81 -0.99 0.11
N TYR A 248 -13.68 -1.92 -0.26
CA TYR A 248 -13.39 -2.89 -1.32
C TYR A 248 -14.62 -3.15 -2.19
N THR A 249 -14.36 -3.66 -3.38
CA THR A 249 -15.34 -4.21 -4.31
C THR A 249 -14.72 -5.43 -4.98
N TYR A 250 -15.55 -6.27 -5.60
CA TYR A 250 -15.07 -7.35 -6.46
C TYR A 250 -15.36 -6.99 -7.91
N ASP A 251 -14.40 -7.29 -8.76
CA ASP A 251 -14.55 -7.36 -10.21
C ASP A 251 -14.03 -8.74 -10.59
N ASP A 252 -14.88 -9.57 -11.21
CA ASP A 252 -14.40 -10.82 -11.80
C ASP A 252 -13.77 -10.45 -13.14
N GLY A 253 -12.43 -10.42 -13.15
CA GLY A 253 -11.61 -10.20 -14.33
C GLY A 253 -11.74 -11.33 -15.35
#